data_AF-A0A820K1X2-F1
#
_entry.id   AF-A0A820K1X2-F1
#
_cell.length_a   1.000
_cell.length_b   1.000
_cell.length_c   1.000
_cell.angle_alpha   90.00
_cell.angle_beta   90.00
_cell.angle_gamma   90.00
#
_symmetry.space_group_name_H-M   'P 1'
#
loop_
_entity.id
_entity.type
_entity.pdbx_description
1 polymer ?
#
loop_
_entity_poly.entity_id
_entity_poly.type
_entity_poly.pdbx_seq_one_letter_code
_entity_poly.pdbx_strand_id
1 'polypeptide(L)'
;MSIEDTILSIDNQLSTSFNEIADIEVENFFGCYLLNSLNPACKGRTYIGFTVDPHRRIKQHNKGKDFGGAKKTSGKGPWEMVLIVHGFPNEITALRFEWAWQNPEQSIRLKHLNLSKNKRKCTLQFNLNILAEMLCIGPWARLPLTVRWLSDKKQVLERMPPLHMPITSGPINVSKQTNTIPSKRKKTSKQTLPINDDSRCFSSCSLCNNIIQ
;
A
#
# COMPACT_ATOMS: atom_id res chain seq x y z
N MET A 1 -48.84 -11.46 -6.58
CA MET A 1 -47.61 -10.83 -6.08
C MET A 1 -47.54 -9.46 -6.74
N SER A 2 -47.59 -8.37 -5.96
CA SER A 2 -47.60 -7.03 -6.54
C SER A 2 -46.20 -6.70 -7.08
N ILE A 3 -46.12 -5.77 -8.04
CA ILE A 3 -44.85 -5.31 -8.60
C ILE A 3 -43.99 -4.70 -7.49
N GLU A 4 -44.61 -4.02 -6.52
CA GLU A 4 -43.95 -3.43 -5.37
C GLU A 4 -43.29 -4.48 -4.47
N ASP A 5 -43.95 -5.63 -4.24
CA ASP A 5 -43.37 -6.75 -3.48
C ASP A 5 -42.13 -7.33 -4.16
N THR A 6 -42.12 -7.33 -5.51
CA THR A 6 -41.01 -7.85 -6.30
C THR A 6 -39.81 -6.89 -6.26
N ILE A 7 -40.05 -5.58 -6.33
CA ILE A 7 -39.02 -4.54 -6.21
C ILE A 7 -38.38 -4.58 -4.82
N LEU A 8 -39.21 -4.62 -3.77
CA LEU A 8 -38.72 -4.68 -2.38
C LEU A 8 -37.91 -5.96 -2.10
N SER A 9 -38.30 -7.08 -2.71
CA SER A 9 -37.55 -8.34 -2.63
C SER A 9 -36.19 -8.23 -3.32
N ILE A 10 -36.13 -7.63 -4.51
CA ILE A 10 -34.87 -7.42 -5.25
C ILE A 10 -33.95 -6.46 -4.49
N ASP A 11 -34.48 -5.36 -3.95
CA ASP A 11 -33.70 -4.38 -3.17
C ASP A 11 -33.14 -5.00 -1.89
N ASN A 12 -33.93 -5.86 -1.23
CA ASN A 12 -33.46 -6.58 -0.05
C ASN A 12 -32.39 -7.62 -0.41
N GLN A 13 -32.57 -8.38 -1.51
CA GLN A 13 -31.57 -9.34 -2.01
C GLN A 13 -30.26 -8.64 -2.42
N LEU A 14 -30.35 -7.50 -3.11
CA LEU A 14 -29.20 -6.66 -3.45
C LEU A 14 -28.55 -6.11 -2.19
N SER A 15 -29.31 -5.62 -1.22
CA SER A 15 -28.80 -5.12 0.07
C SER A 15 -28.04 -6.20 0.84
N THR A 16 -28.58 -7.42 0.95
CA THR A 16 -27.88 -8.54 1.58
C THR A 16 -26.61 -8.92 0.84
N SER A 17 -26.65 -8.96 -0.50
CA SER A 17 -25.47 -9.22 -1.34
C SER A 17 -24.39 -8.14 -1.19
N PHE A 18 -24.76 -6.86 -1.14
CA PHE A 18 -23.84 -5.76 -0.92
C PHE A 18 -23.20 -5.78 0.48
N ASN A 19 -23.98 -6.16 1.50
CA ASN A 19 -23.46 -6.30 2.86
C ASN A 19 -22.52 -7.51 3.00
N GLU A 20 -22.78 -8.63 2.32
CA GLU A 20 -21.84 -9.77 2.26
C GLU A 20 -20.52 -9.41 1.57
N ILE A 21 -20.54 -8.52 0.57
CA ILE A 21 -19.32 -8.04 -0.12
C ILE A 21 -18.48 -7.12 0.80
N ALA A 22 -19.10 -6.46 1.78
CA ALA A 22 -18.40 -5.56 2.72
C ALA A 22 -17.49 -6.30 3.72
N ASP A 23 -17.70 -7.61 3.90
CA ASP A 23 -16.98 -8.46 4.86
C ASP A 23 -15.95 -9.41 4.20
N ILE A 24 -15.63 -9.21 2.92
CA ILE A 24 -14.59 -10.01 2.25
C ILE A 24 -13.21 -9.70 2.88
N GLU A 25 -12.73 -10.61 3.72
CA GLU A 25 -11.38 -10.57 4.24
C GLU A 25 -10.37 -10.86 3.12
N VAL A 26 -9.37 -9.97 2.98
CA VAL A 26 -8.30 -10.15 1.99
C VAL A 26 -7.13 -10.87 2.65
N GLU A 27 -6.88 -12.11 2.24
CA GLU A 27 -5.66 -12.86 2.58
C GLU A 27 -4.44 -12.32 1.82
N ASN A 28 -3.24 -12.48 2.39
CA ASN A 28 -1.96 -12.09 1.78
C ASN A 28 -1.96 -10.65 1.24
N PHE A 29 -2.42 -9.72 2.08
CA PHE A 29 -2.60 -8.33 1.71
C PHE A 29 -1.28 -7.60 1.45
N PHE A 30 -1.16 -7.01 0.26
CA PHE A 30 -0.12 -6.08 -0.12
C PHE A 30 -0.77 -4.82 -0.68
N GLY A 31 -0.49 -3.66 -0.07
CA GLY A 31 -1.12 -2.41 -0.46
C GLY A 31 -0.18 -1.22 -0.48
N CYS A 32 -0.34 -0.37 -1.50
CA CYS A 32 0.30 0.93 -1.61
C CYS A 32 -0.73 2.02 -1.36
N TYR A 33 -0.46 2.94 -0.44
CA TYR A 33 -1.43 3.94 0.01
C TYR A 33 -0.92 5.36 -0.16
N LEU A 34 -1.86 6.31 -0.17
CA LEU A 34 -1.61 7.74 -0.15
C LEU A 34 -2.19 8.36 1.11
N LEU A 35 -1.34 9.00 1.90
CA LEU A 35 -1.73 9.79 3.06
C LEU A 35 -1.85 11.26 2.69
N ASN A 36 -2.75 11.94 3.38
CA ASN A 36 -2.86 13.40 3.40
C ASN A 36 -2.85 13.89 4.86
N SER A 37 -2.10 14.97 5.12
CA SER A 37 -2.10 15.60 6.43
C SER A 37 -3.35 16.45 6.61
N LEU A 38 -4.09 16.21 7.70
CA LEU A 38 -5.20 17.06 8.13
C LEU A 38 -4.75 18.23 9.02
N ASN A 39 -3.48 18.25 9.43
CA ASN A 39 -2.94 19.32 10.24
C ASN A 39 -2.84 20.64 9.42
N PRO A 40 -3.50 21.73 9.85
CA PRO A 40 -3.47 23.01 9.14
C PRO A 40 -2.05 23.58 8.94
N ALA A 41 -1.15 23.38 9.91
CA ALA A 41 0.25 23.82 9.82
C ALA A 41 1.07 22.99 8.81
N CYS A 42 0.57 21.82 8.41
CA CYS A 42 1.18 20.91 7.45
C CYS A 42 0.31 20.74 6.19
N LYS A 43 -0.45 21.77 5.81
CA LYS A 43 -1.38 21.73 4.66
C LYS A 43 -0.66 21.29 3.37
N GLY A 44 -1.30 20.38 2.63
CA GLY A 44 -0.80 19.88 1.35
C GLY A 44 0.36 18.88 1.46
N ARG A 45 0.73 18.46 2.67
CA ARG A 45 1.68 17.37 2.86
C ARG A 45 1.00 16.03 2.58
N THR A 46 1.64 15.24 1.72
CA THR A 46 1.24 13.86 1.45
C THR A 46 2.37 12.89 1.79
N TYR A 47 2.03 11.62 1.87
CA TYR A 47 3.01 10.55 2.01
C TYR A 47 2.51 9.30 1.28
N ILE A 48 3.33 8.74 0.41
CA ILE A 48 3.04 7.47 -0.26
C ILE A 48 3.81 6.39 0.46
N GLY A 49 3.20 5.23 0.71
CA GLY A 49 3.91 4.12 1.34
C GLY A 49 3.27 2.76 1.07
N PHE A 50 3.92 1.73 1.60
CA PHE A 50 3.51 0.34 1.49
C PHE A 50 3.13 -0.26 2.85
N THR A 51 2.15 -1.17 2.85
CA THR A 51 1.73 -1.91 4.04
C THR A 51 1.10 -3.27 3.71
N VAL A 52 1.22 -4.19 4.67
CA VAL A 52 0.46 -5.44 4.75
C VAL A 52 -0.72 -5.34 5.73
N ASP A 53 -0.79 -4.24 6.49
CA ASP A 53 -1.83 -3.98 7.50
C ASP A 53 -2.11 -2.47 7.54
N PRO A 54 -3.14 -1.99 6.80
CA PRO A 54 -3.47 -0.57 6.70
C PRO A 54 -3.88 0.05 8.03
N HIS A 55 -4.66 -0.67 8.84
CA HIS A 55 -5.17 -0.22 10.14
C HIS A 55 -4.04 0.00 11.14
N ARG A 56 -3.08 -0.91 11.22
CA ARG A 56 -1.89 -0.73 12.06
C ARG A 56 -1.03 0.41 11.53
N ARG A 57 -0.81 0.47 10.22
CA ARG A 57 0.11 1.45 9.61
C ARG A 57 -0.35 2.90 9.81
N ILE A 58 -1.64 3.19 9.62
CA ILE A 58 -2.16 4.55 9.85
C ILE A 58 -2.00 4.99 11.32
N LYS A 59 -2.22 4.07 12.27
CA LYS A 59 -1.98 4.31 13.70
C LYS A 59 -0.51 4.61 13.99
N GLN A 60 0.43 3.89 13.35
CA GLN A 60 1.86 4.16 13.49
C GLN A 60 2.26 5.55 12.98
N HIS A 61 1.75 5.97 11.82
CA HIS A 61 2.01 7.32 11.30
C HIS A 61 1.49 8.42 12.23
N ASN A 62 0.31 8.22 12.83
CA ASN A 62 -0.30 9.17 13.74
C ASN A 62 0.36 9.20 15.13
N LYS A 63 0.92 8.09 15.60
CA LYS A 63 1.72 8.06 16.84
C LYS A 63 3.13 8.65 16.64
N GLY A 64 3.68 8.56 15.44
CA GLY A 64 4.99 9.13 15.09
C GLY A 64 6.11 8.09 14.99
N LYS A 65 7.32 8.58 14.69
CA LYS A 65 8.46 7.73 14.33
C LYS A 65 8.89 6.76 15.43
N ASP A 66 8.76 7.16 16.69
CA ASP A 66 9.19 6.37 17.84
C ASP A 66 8.27 5.16 18.09
N PHE A 67 7.12 5.11 17.40
CA PHE A 67 6.16 4.00 17.41
C PHE A 67 6.11 3.24 16.07
N GLY A 68 7.17 3.34 15.26
CA GLY A 68 7.28 2.67 13.96
C GLY A 68 6.65 3.42 12.78
N GLY A 69 6.24 4.67 12.98
CA GLY A 69 5.85 5.56 11.88
C GLY A 69 7.07 5.98 11.04
N ALA A 70 6.84 6.40 9.80
CA ALA A 70 7.93 6.93 8.98
C ALA A 70 8.46 8.25 9.55
N LYS A 71 9.79 8.46 9.52
CA LYS A 71 10.41 9.73 9.97
C LYS A 71 9.81 10.94 9.26
N LYS A 72 9.51 10.83 7.96
CA LYS A 72 8.92 11.91 7.15
C LYS A 72 7.52 12.32 7.64
N THR A 73 6.78 11.44 8.32
CA THR A 73 5.40 11.68 8.78
C THR A 73 5.30 12.12 10.25
N SER A 74 6.38 11.99 11.03
CA SER A 74 6.37 12.29 12.46
C SER A 74 6.02 13.76 12.75
N GLY A 75 5.13 14.00 13.71
CA GLY A 75 4.73 15.35 14.16
C GLY A 75 3.94 16.17 13.14
N LYS A 76 3.53 15.57 12.02
CA LYS A 76 2.81 16.23 10.92
C LYS A 76 1.38 15.70 10.76
N GLY A 77 0.97 14.79 11.64
CA GLY A 77 -0.40 14.29 11.70
C GLY A 77 -1.35 15.28 12.40
N PRO A 78 -2.65 14.93 12.49
CA PRO A 78 -3.20 13.63 12.11
C PRO A 78 -3.19 13.44 10.59
N TRP A 79 -2.77 12.24 10.19
CA TRP A 79 -2.77 11.72 8.83
C TRP A 79 -4.06 10.95 8.59
N GLU A 80 -4.62 11.20 7.42
CA GLU A 80 -5.71 10.43 6.84
C GLU A 80 -5.15 9.59 5.69
N MET A 81 -5.52 8.31 5.63
CA MET A 81 -5.25 7.48 4.45
C MET A 81 -6.37 7.76 3.45
N VAL A 82 -6.05 8.45 2.36
CA VAL A 82 -7.05 8.89 1.37
C VAL A 82 -7.53 7.72 0.54
N LEU A 83 -6.57 6.93 0.04
CA LEU A 83 -6.84 5.73 -0.73
C LEU A 83 -5.74 4.68 -0.54
N ILE A 84 -6.06 3.46 -0.92
CA ILE A 84 -5.12 2.35 -1.01
C ILE A 84 -5.34 1.56 -2.30
N VAL A 85 -4.26 1.22 -2.97
CA VAL A 85 -4.23 0.29 -4.10
C VAL A 85 -3.75 -1.05 -3.56
N HIS A 86 -4.50 -2.12 -3.81
CA HIS A 86 -4.16 -3.45 -3.33
C HIS A 86 -4.47 -4.54 -4.36
N GLY A 87 -4.22 -5.81 -4.03
CA GLY A 87 -4.31 -6.93 -4.98
C GLY A 87 -2.99 -7.21 -5.70
N PHE A 88 -1.87 -6.67 -5.18
CA PHE A 88 -0.55 -7.02 -5.71
C PHE A 88 -0.25 -8.50 -5.44
N PRO A 89 0.38 -9.21 -6.39
CA PRO A 89 0.65 -10.65 -6.24
C PRO A 89 1.73 -10.95 -5.19
N ASN A 90 2.60 -9.98 -4.88
CA ASN A 90 3.65 -10.10 -3.87
C ASN A 90 4.17 -8.72 -3.47
N GLU A 91 4.91 -8.68 -2.37
CA GLU A 91 5.58 -7.49 -1.85
C GLU A 91 6.50 -6.81 -2.86
N ILE A 92 7.28 -7.57 -3.65
CA ILE A 92 8.23 -7.00 -4.64
C ILE A 92 7.49 -6.15 -5.67
N THR A 93 6.34 -6.63 -6.15
CA THR A 93 5.53 -5.93 -7.15
C THR A 93 4.92 -4.66 -6.56
N ALA A 94 4.45 -4.73 -5.31
CA ALA A 94 3.93 -3.58 -4.57
C ALA A 94 5.03 -2.53 -4.30
N LEU A 95 6.22 -2.94 -3.85
CA LEU A 95 7.34 -2.03 -3.59
C LEU A 95 7.83 -1.34 -4.86
N ARG A 96 7.85 -2.04 -6.01
CA ARG A 96 8.17 -1.41 -7.31
C ARG A 96 7.12 -0.37 -7.72
N PHE A 97 5.85 -0.63 -7.43
CA PHE A 97 4.77 0.34 -7.63
C PHE A 97 4.96 1.55 -6.72
N GLU A 98 5.15 1.34 -5.42
CA GLU A 98 5.37 2.39 -4.43
C GLU A 98 6.54 3.30 -4.79
N TRP A 99 7.68 2.72 -5.19
CA TRP A 99 8.85 3.50 -5.58
C TRP A 99 8.59 4.37 -6.80
N ALA A 100 7.92 3.82 -7.83
CA ALA A 100 7.60 4.57 -9.04
C ALA A 100 6.61 5.72 -8.75
N TRP A 101 5.68 5.50 -7.82
CA TRP A 101 4.72 6.52 -7.40
C TRP A 101 5.38 7.64 -6.58
N GLN A 102 6.35 7.30 -5.73
CA GLN A 102 7.16 8.28 -4.99
C GLN A 102 8.12 9.06 -5.89
N ASN A 103 8.64 8.44 -6.95
CA ASN A 103 9.69 8.99 -7.78
C ASN A 103 9.28 9.04 -9.27
N PRO A 104 8.19 9.75 -9.62
CA PRO A 104 7.64 9.70 -10.97
C PRO A 104 8.61 10.23 -12.03
N GLU A 105 9.44 11.24 -11.70
CA GLU A 105 10.45 11.78 -12.61
C GLU A 105 11.61 10.81 -12.88
N GLN A 106 11.91 9.91 -11.94
CA GLN A 106 13.00 8.92 -12.08
C GLN A 106 12.51 7.61 -12.72
N SER A 107 11.20 7.32 -12.61
CA SER A 107 10.61 6.12 -13.17
C SER A 107 10.66 6.14 -14.70
N ILE A 108 11.40 5.20 -15.29
CA ILE A 108 11.48 5.02 -16.75
C ILE A 108 10.07 4.88 -17.36
N ARG A 109 9.15 4.23 -16.64
CA ARG A 109 7.77 3.99 -17.11
C ARG A 109 6.94 5.26 -17.20
N LEU A 110 7.34 6.33 -16.52
CA LEU A 110 6.61 7.59 -16.44
C LEU A 110 7.30 8.73 -17.19
N LYS A 111 8.46 8.47 -17.83
CA LYS A 111 9.23 9.49 -18.59
C LYS A 111 8.45 10.15 -19.74
N HIS A 112 7.51 9.42 -20.34
CA HIS A 112 6.68 9.95 -21.43
C HIS A 112 5.57 10.89 -20.93
N LEU A 113 5.31 10.92 -19.62
CA LEU A 113 4.33 11.82 -19.05
C LEU A 113 4.92 13.22 -18.94
N ASN A 114 4.18 14.22 -19.44
CA ASN A 114 4.59 15.61 -19.27
C ASN A 114 4.25 16.11 -17.86
N LEU A 115 5.08 15.71 -16.89
CA LEU A 115 4.88 16.02 -15.46
C LEU A 115 4.95 17.52 -15.15
N SER A 116 5.57 18.32 -16.03
CA SER A 116 5.63 19.78 -15.88
C SER A 116 4.25 20.43 -15.85
N LYS A 117 3.28 19.90 -16.62
CA LYS A 117 1.89 20.39 -16.64
C LYS A 117 1.18 20.20 -15.31
N ASN A 118 1.58 19.18 -14.54
CA ASN A 118 0.98 18.85 -13.24
C ASN A 118 1.58 19.64 -12.06
N LYS A 119 2.67 20.41 -12.25
CA LYS A 119 3.30 21.21 -11.18
C LYS A 119 2.42 22.32 -10.61
N ARG A 120 1.38 22.74 -11.33
CA ARG A 120 0.41 23.75 -10.89
C ARG A 120 -0.70 23.19 -9.97
N LYS A 121 -0.75 21.87 -9.78
CA LYS A 121 -1.77 21.20 -8.95
C LYS A 121 -1.29 21.07 -7.50
N CYS A 122 -2.23 20.95 -6.56
CA CYS A 122 -1.87 20.62 -5.18
C CYS A 122 -1.22 19.23 -5.12
N THR A 123 -0.35 19.00 -4.12
CA THR A 123 0.43 17.75 -3.99
C THR A 123 -0.45 16.50 -3.98
N LEU A 124 -1.64 16.57 -3.37
CA LEU A 124 -2.59 15.46 -3.35
C LEU A 124 -3.08 15.11 -4.76
N GLN A 125 -3.62 16.09 -5.48
CA GLN A 125 -4.12 15.89 -6.84
C GLN A 125 -2.99 15.48 -7.80
N PHE A 126 -1.79 16.06 -7.64
CA PHE A 126 -0.61 15.62 -8.39
C PHE A 126 -0.39 14.11 -8.22
N ASN A 127 -0.33 13.61 -6.98
CA ASN A 127 -0.12 12.19 -6.72
C ASN A 127 -1.26 11.30 -7.23
N LEU A 128 -2.51 11.76 -7.19
CA LEU A 128 -3.65 11.03 -7.76
C LEU A 128 -3.57 10.92 -9.29
N ASN A 129 -3.06 11.95 -9.96
CA ASN A 129 -2.90 11.91 -11.41
C ASN A 129 -1.76 10.98 -11.81
N ILE A 130 -0.64 11.00 -11.07
CA ILE A 130 0.43 10.01 -11.26
C ILE A 130 -0.11 8.60 -11.09
N LEU A 131 -0.90 8.37 -10.04
CA LEU A 131 -1.55 7.09 -9.81
C LEU A 131 -2.42 6.70 -11.00
N ALA A 132 -3.32 7.57 -11.45
CA ALA A 132 -4.22 7.30 -12.56
C ALA A 132 -3.47 6.88 -13.85
N GLU A 133 -2.34 7.52 -14.14
CA GLU A 133 -1.47 7.11 -15.25
C GLU A 133 -0.79 5.76 -15.00
N MET A 134 -0.25 5.54 -13.80
CA MET A 134 0.40 4.27 -13.44
C MET A 134 -0.54 3.08 -13.60
N LEU A 135 -1.82 3.22 -13.21
CA LEU A 135 -2.82 2.16 -13.35
C LEU A 135 -3.12 1.79 -14.81
N CYS A 136 -2.78 2.66 -15.76
CA CYS A 136 -3.00 2.47 -17.19
C CYS A 136 -1.73 2.02 -17.94
N ILE A 137 -0.57 1.94 -17.27
CA ILE A 137 0.72 1.62 -17.90
C ILE A 137 1.22 0.23 -17.44
N GLY A 138 1.87 -0.49 -18.35
CA GLY A 138 2.54 -1.75 -18.02
C GLY A 138 3.72 -1.56 -17.05
N PRO A 139 3.91 -2.44 -16.06
CA PRO A 139 3.27 -3.75 -15.94
C PRO A 139 1.97 -3.73 -15.14
N TRP A 140 1.63 -2.61 -14.49
CA TRP A 140 0.57 -2.53 -13.48
C TRP A 140 -0.84 -2.64 -14.05
N ALA A 141 -1.05 -2.15 -15.27
CA ALA A 141 -2.32 -2.26 -16.00
C ALA A 141 -2.74 -3.71 -16.35
N ARG A 142 -1.91 -4.73 -16.03
CA ARG A 142 -2.22 -6.15 -16.24
C ARG A 142 -2.48 -6.90 -14.94
N LEU A 143 -2.36 -6.20 -13.81
CA LEU A 143 -2.54 -6.78 -12.49
C LEU A 143 -4.00 -6.60 -12.05
N PRO A 144 -4.59 -7.57 -11.33
CA PRO A 144 -5.94 -7.47 -10.79
C PRO A 144 -5.97 -6.56 -9.56
N LEU A 145 -5.51 -5.32 -9.72
CA LEU A 145 -5.47 -4.37 -8.61
C LEU A 145 -6.88 -3.89 -8.28
N THR A 146 -7.06 -3.38 -7.08
CA THR A 146 -8.26 -2.66 -6.65
C THR A 146 -7.83 -1.31 -6.11
N VAL A 147 -8.49 -0.25 -6.56
CA VAL A 147 -8.33 1.09 -5.99
C VAL A 147 -9.45 1.30 -4.98
N ARG A 148 -9.11 1.46 -3.71
CA ARG A 148 -10.09 1.64 -2.64
C ARG A 148 -9.94 3.01 -1.99
N TRP A 149 -11.00 3.81 -2.07
CA TRP A 149 -11.11 5.07 -1.32
C TRP A 149 -11.43 4.79 0.14
N LEU A 150 -10.63 5.33 1.05
CA LEU A 150 -10.80 5.19 2.50
C LEU A 150 -11.28 6.47 3.16
N SER A 151 -11.09 7.62 2.51
CA SER A 151 -11.68 8.89 2.91
C SER A 151 -13.03 9.10 2.22
N ASP A 152 -13.96 9.74 2.92
CA ASP A 152 -15.23 10.17 2.36
C ASP A 152 -15.05 11.24 1.26
N LYS A 153 -13.94 11.98 1.31
CA LYS A 153 -13.60 13.05 0.36
C LYS A 153 -12.95 12.47 -0.89
N LYS A 154 -13.72 11.69 -1.66
CA LYS A 154 -13.24 11.11 -2.93
C LYS A 154 -12.94 12.22 -3.92
N GLN A 155 -11.77 12.14 -4.55
CA GLN A 155 -11.39 13.01 -5.65
C GLN A 155 -11.53 12.25 -6.97
N VAL A 156 -11.81 12.98 -8.04
CA VAL A 156 -11.91 12.39 -9.38
C VAL A 156 -10.50 12.04 -9.87
N LEU A 157 -10.32 10.79 -10.31
CA LEU A 157 -9.14 10.40 -11.07
C LEU A 157 -9.28 10.92 -12.50
N GLU A 158 -8.30 11.67 -12.99
CA GLU A 158 -8.33 12.25 -14.34
C GLU A 158 -8.30 11.20 -15.46
N ARG A 159 -7.88 9.98 -15.13
CA ARG A 159 -7.89 8.83 -16.02
C ARG A 159 -8.47 7.63 -15.29
N MET A 160 -9.41 6.94 -15.93
CA MET A 160 -9.99 5.73 -15.37
C MET A 160 -9.06 4.53 -15.54
N PRO A 161 -8.92 3.67 -14.52
CA PRO A 161 -8.17 2.44 -14.65
C PRO A 161 -8.85 1.45 -15.62
N PRO A 162 -8.14 0.41 -16.09
CA PRO A 162 -8.73 -0.65 -16.91
C PRO A 162 -9.95 -1.30 -16.25
N LEU A 163 -10.87 -1.83 -17.07
CA LEU A 163 -12.15 -2.41 -16.61
C LEU A 163 -12.02 -3.51 -15.55
N HIS A 164 -10.94 -4.29 -15.57
CA HIS A 164 -10.70 -5.37 -14.60
C HIS A 164 -10.18 -4.87 -13.24
N MET A 165 -9.96 -3.56 -13.09
CA MET A 165 -9.41 -2.93 -11.89
C MET A 165 -10.51 -2.10 -11.19
N PRO A 166 -11.27 -2.69 -10.26
CA PRO A 166 -12.40 -2.00 -9.65
C PRO A 166 -11.96 -0.80 -8.80
N ILE A 167 -12.78 0.25 -8.83
CA ILE A 167 -12.72 1.35 -7.88
C ILE A 167 -13.80 1.13 -6.84
N THR A 168 -13.40 0.95 -5.59
CA THR A 168 -14.28 0.68 -4.45
C THR A 168 -14.12 1.74 -3.38
N SER A 169 -14.95 1.70 -2.34
CA SER A 169 -14.87 2.64 -1.21
C SER A 169 -15.28 1.97 0.09
N GLY A 170 -14.84 2.54 1.20
CA GLY A 170 -15.14 2.02 2.53
C GLY A 170 -13.94 1.32 3.16
N PRO A 171 -14.09 0.81 4.38
CA PRO A 171 -13.00 0.22 5.15
C PRO A 171 -12.40 -1.00 4.43
N ILE A 172 -11.24 -1.43 4.92
CA ILE A 172 -10.56 -2.63 4.45
C ILE A 172 -10.35 -3.60 5.59
N ASN A 173 -10.85 -4.82 5.44
CA ASN A 173 -10.67 -5.89 6.41
C ASN A 173 -9.58 -6.83 5.89
N VAL A 174 -8.48 -6.93 6.64
CA VAL A 174 -7.32 -7.76 6.28
C VAL A 174 -7.25 -8.90 7.29
N SER A 175 -7.26 -10.15 6.80
CA SER A 175 -7.09 -11.30 7.67
C SER A 175 -5.66 -11.32 8.22
N LYS A 176 -5.52 -11.55 9.52
CA LYS A 176 -4.19 -11.65 10.15
C LYS A 176 -3.61 -13.02 9.80
N GLN A 177 -2.47 -13.06 9.11
CA GLN A 177 -1.70 -14.29 9.00
C GLN A 177 -1.22 -14.72 10.39
N THR A 178 -1.82 -15.77 10.95
CA THR A 178 -1.28 -16.47 12.11
C THR A 178 -0.15 -17.39 11.66
N ASN A 179 1.02 -16.81 11.37
CA ASN A 179 2.23 -17.61 11.23
C ASN A 179 2.69 -18.04 12.63
N THR A 180 2.01 -19.04 13.22
CA THR A 180 2.55 -19.81 14.35
C THR A 180 3.68 -20.69 13.84
N ILE A 181 4.86 -20.10 13.65
CA ILE A 181 6.10 -20.87 13.67
C ILE A 181 6.49 -20.99 15.15
N PRO A 182 6.57 -22.20 15.74
CA PRO A 182 6.99 -22.36 17.13
C PRO A 182 8.45 -21.96 17.26
N SER A 183 8.71 -20.73 17.70
CA SER A 183 10.06 -20.30 18.07
C SER A 183 10.45 -21.00 19.39
N LYS A 184 11.11 -22.16 19.29
CA LYS A 184 11.84 -22.76 20.42
C LYS A 184 13.04 -21.86 20.74
N ARG A 185 12.82 -20.81 21.54
CA ARG A 185 13.89 -20.11 22.26
C ARG A 185 14.40 -21.03 23.38
N LYS A 186 15.53 -21.71 23.16
CA LYS A 186 16.36 -22.20 24.27
C LYS A 186 17.25 -21.06 24.77
N LYS A 187 17.06 -20.67 26.03
CA LYS A 187 17.99 -19.83 26.80
C LYS A 187 19.18 -20.69 27.21
N THR A 188 20.40 -20.20 27.02
CA THR A 188 21.55 -20.54 27.85
C THR A 188 22.49 -19.34 27.95
N SER A 189 23.05 -19.17 29.15
CA SER A 189 23.72 -17.99 29.69
C SER A 189 25.24 -17.98 29.46
N LYS A 190 25.77 -16.76 29.24
CA LYS A 190 27.12 -16.18 29.51
C LYS A 190 28.34 -17.12 29.71
N GLN A 191 29.41 -16.87 28.93
CA GLN A 191 30.78 -16.59 29.43
C GLN A 191 31.70 -16.05 28.30
N THR A 192 32.80 -15.40 28.67
CA THR A 192 33.52 -14.35 27.93
C THR A 192 34.96 -14.77 27.55
N LEU A 193 35.36 -14.54 26.27
CA LEU A 193 36.71 -14.25 25.67
C LEU A 193 37.90 -15.23 25.87
N PRO A 194 38.85 -15.42 24.91
CA PRO A 194 39.58 -14.34 24.20
C PRO A 194 39.82 -14.52 22.68
N ILE A 195 40.45 -13.48 22.13
CA ILE A 195 40.85 -13.17 20.75
C ILE A 195 41.89 -14.16 20.21
N ASN A 196 41.79 -14.53 18.93
CA ASN A 196 42.95 -14.69 18.03
C ASN A 196 42.54 -14.61 16.55
N ASP A 197 43.49 -14.06 15.79
CA ASP A 197 43.47 -13.64 14.39
C ASP A 197 43.36 -14.78 13.36
N ASP A 198 43.06 -14.34 12.13
CA ASP A 198 43.19 -15.04 10.85
C ASP A 198 42.26 -16.22 10.53
N SER A 199 41.22 -15.94 9.75
CA SER A 199 40.93 -16.71 8.53
C SER A 199 39.77 -16.10 7.73
N ARG A 200 40.07 -15.78 6.47
CA ARG A 200 39.12 -15.43 5.41
C ARG A 200 37.99 -16.46 5.34
N CYS A 201 36.74 -16.05 5.51
CA CYS A 201 35.59 -16.89 5.21
C CYS A 201 34.74 -16.22 4.13
N PHE A 202 34.90 -16.75 2.92
CA PHE A 202 34.15 -16.42 1.72
C PHE A 202 32.66 -16.70 1.96
N SER A 203 31.79 -15.71 1.76
CA SER A 203 30.35 -15.95 1.64
C SER A 203 30.04 -16.34 0.20
N SER A 204 29.82 -17.65 -0.03
CA SER A 204 29.36 -18.15 -1.32
C SER A 204 27.87 -17.86 -1.51
N CYS A 205 27.53 -17.41 -2.72
CA CYS A 205 26.16 -17.21 -3.18
C CYS A 205 25.51 -18.56 -3.49
N SER A 206 24.36 -18.86 -2.89
CA SER A 206 23.64 -20.14 -3.06
C SER A 206 22.94 -20.32 -4.41
N LEU A 207 23.28 -19.51 -5.42
CA LEU A 207 22.71 -19.60 -6.78
C LEU A 207 23.75 -19.70 -7.89
N CYS A 208 25.05 -19.53 -7.62
CA CYS A 208 26.10 -19.79 -8.61
C CYS A 208 27.44 -20.10 -7.93
N ASN A 209 27.99 -21.28 -8.18
CA ASN A 209 29.13 -21.84 -7.45
C ASN A 209 30.50 -21.28 -7.90
N ASN A 210 30.63 -19.96 -8.07
CA ASN A 210 31.90 -19.30 -8.45
C ASN A 210 32.43 -18.38 -7.34
N ILE A 211 33.73 -18.51 -7.06
CA ILE A 211 34.50 -17.73 -6.10
C ILE A 211 34.89 -16.40 -6.76
N ILE A 212 34.62 -15.26 -6.10
CA ILE A 212 35.14 -13.95 -6.50
C ILE A 212 36.39 -13.68 -5.66
N GLN A 213 37.54 -13.49 -6.33
CA GLN A 213 38.81 -13.04 -5.75
C GLN A 213 38.74 -11.60 -5.25
#